data_AF-A0A329N1K3-F1
#
_entry.id   AF-A0A329N1K3-F1
#
_cell.length_a   1.000
_cell.length_b   1.000
_cell.length_c   1.000
_cell.angle_alpha   90.00
_cell.angle_beta   90.00
_cell.angle_gamma   90.00
#
_symmetry.space_group_name_H-M   'P 1'
#
loop_
_entity.id
_entity.type
_entity.pdbx_description
1 polymer ?
#
loop_
_entity_poly.entity_id
_entity_poly.type
_entity_poly.pdbx_seq_one_letter_code
_entity_poly.pdbx_strand_id
1 'polypeptide(L)'
;MKDIHNSEEALYQRARKRIRKEKGFYRHLMWYVIINLIILVSIAVPSGMKGEAFWNFWTFSTAFYWGIGLVVHGVSVFMPRVFLGKEWEERQIRKYMEKDREERWE
;
A
#
# COMPACT_ATOMS: atom_id res chain seq x y z
N MET A 1 2.94 30.90 -21.07
CA MET A 1 2.30 31.11 -19.75
C MET A 1 1.28 30.01 -19.44
N LYS A 2 0.43 29.62 -20.41
CA LYS A 2 -0.48 28.45 -20.30
C LYS A 2 0.24 27.12 -20.02
N ASP A 3 1.44 26.97 -20.55
CA ASP A 3 2.22 25.72 -20.44
C ASP A 3 2.79 25.50 -19.04
N ILE A 4 3.12 26.59 -18.32
CA ILE A 4 3.64 26.53 -16.94
C ILE A 4 2.52 26.14 -15.98
N HIS A 5 1.33 26.72 -16.13
CA HIS A 5 0.17 26.39 -15.28
C HIS A 5 -0.23 24.92 -15.40
N ASN A 6 -0.28 24.40 -16.63
CA ASN A 6 -0.58 22.99 -16.90
C ASN A 6 0.49 22.05 -16.28
N SER A 7 1.75 22.49 -16.25
CA SER A 7 2.84 21.71 -15.64
C SER A 7 2.75 21.67 -14.11
N GLU A 8 2.39 22.78 -13.46
CA GLU A 8 2.24 22.86 -12.01
C GLU A 8 1.04 22.05 -11.52
N GLU A 9 -0.09 22.13 -12.21
CA GLU A 9 -1.27 21.31 -11.90
C GLU A 9 -0.98 19.82 -12.08
N ALA A 10 -0.29 19.43 -13.14
CA ALA A 10 0.10 18.04 -13.37
C ALA A 10 1.05 17.51 -12.28
N LEU A 11 2.02 18.32 -11.84
CA LEU A 11 2.92 17.97 -10.73
C LEU A 11 2.15 17.85 -9.41
N TYR A 12 1.22 18.77 -9.15
CA TYR A 12 0.37 18.75 -7.97
C TYR A 12 -0.52 17.51 -7.91
N GLN A 13 -1.18 17.16 -9.02
CA GLN A 13 -2.02 15.96 -9.09
C GLN A 13 -1.22 14.67 -8.90
N ARG A 14 0.00 14.61 -9.46
CA ARG A 14 0.92 13.48 -9.23
C ARG A 14 1.29 13.36 -7.75
N ALA A 15 1.68 14.47 -7.11
CA ALA A 15 1.98 14.49 -5.68
C ALA A 15 0.78 14.05 -4.84
N ARG A 16 -0.44 14.54 -5.16
CA ARG A 16 -1.68 14.14 -4.48
C ARG A 16 -2.01 12.66 -4.64
N LYS A 17 -1.87 12.12 -5.86
CA LYS A 17 -2.13 10.69 -6.13
C LYS A 17 -1.14 9.81 -5.37
N ARG A 18 0.12 10.23 -5.24
CA ARG A 18 1.14 9.55 -4.43
C ARG A 18 0.77 9.53 -2.94
N ILE A 19 0.48 10.69 -2.35
CA ILE A 19 0.07 10.80 -0.93
C ILE A 19 -1.15 9.92 -0.65
N ARG A 20 -2.10 9.85 -1.60
CA ARG A 20 -3.30 9.01 -1.45
C ARG A 20 -2.97 7.52 -1.41
N LYS A 21 -2.02 7.05 -2.23
CA LYS A 21 -1.55 5.66 -2.22
C LYS A 21 -0.81 5.32 -0.92
N GLU A 22 0.09 6.20 -0.48
CA GLU A 22 0.82 6.03 0.79
C GLU A 22 -0.16 5.99 1.98
N LYS A 23 -1.10 6.94 2.07
CA LYS A 23 -2.16 6.93 3.08
C LYS A 23 -3.01 5.66 3.02
N GLY A 24 -3.27 5.14 1.82
CA GLY A 24 -3.96 3.86 1.63
C GLY A 24 -3.21 2.69 2.25
N PHE A 25 -1.90 2.60 2.00
CA PHE A 25 -1.03 1.60 2.63
C PHE A 25 -1.00 1.75 4.16
N TYR A 26 -0.80 2.96 4.69
CA TYR A 26 -0.77 3.18 6.15
C TYR A 26 -2.07 2.78 6.83
N ARG A 27 -3.22 3.04 6.20
CA ARG A 27 -4.51 2.59 6.73
C ARG A 27 -4.61 1.06 6.74
N HIS A 28 -4.13 0.39 5.69
CA HIS A 28 -4.10 -1.07 5.64
C HIS A 28 -3.17 -1.66 6.69
N LEU A 29 -1.96 -1.09 6.84
CA LEU A 29 -1.00 -1.44 7.89
C LEU A 29 -1.58 -1.24 9.29
N MET A 30 -2.27 -0.12 9.53
CA MET A 30 -2.90 0.19 10.81
C MET A 30 -3.94 -0.87 11.18
N TRP A 31 -4.85 -1.20 10.27
CA TRP A 31 -5.86 -2.24 10.51
C TRP A 31 -5.23 -3.62 10.67
N TYR A 32 -4.20 -3.94 9.89
CA TYR A 32 -3.42 -5.16 10.05
C TYR A 32 -2.86 -5.28 11.47
N VAL A 33 -2.22 -4.23 12.00
CA VAL A 33 -1.65 -4.25 13.36
C VAL A 33 -2.74 -4.36 14.42
N ILE A 34 -3.80 -3.54 14.33
CA ILE A 34 -4.88 -3.51 15.33
C ILE A 34 -5.58 -4.87 15.42
N ILE A 35 -5.98 -5.44 14.29
CA ILE A 35 -6.74 -6.70 14.27
C ILE A 35 -5.86 -7.86 14.76
N ASN A 36 -4.60 -7.95 14.30
CA ASN A 36 -3.71 -9.01 14.75
C ASN A 36 -3.38 -8.86 16.24
N LEU A 37 -3.26 -7.64 16.77
CA LEU A 37 -3.06 -7.42 18.20
C LEU A 37 -4.27 -7.89 19.02
N ILE A 38 -5.50 -7.58 18.56
CA ILE A 38 -6.73 -8.06 19.20
C ILE A 38 -6.75 -9.59 19.22
N ILE A 39 -6.48 -10.25 18.09
CA ILE A 39 -6.44 -11.72 17.99
C ILE A 39 -5.41 -12.30 18.98
N LEU A 40 -4.19 -11.74 19.00
CA LEU A 40 -3.13 -12.20 19.90
C LEU A 40 -3.52 -12.03 21.37
N VAL A 41 -4.10 -10.89 21.76
CA VAL A 41 -4.54 -10.65 23.14
C VAL A 41 -5.70 -11.58 23.51
N SER A 42 -6.68 -11.76 22.63
CA SER A 42 -7.82 -12.66 22.83
C SER A 42 -7.40 -14.11 23.02
N ILE A 43 -6.29 -14.54 22.41
CA ILE A 43 -5.74 -15.89 22.60
C ILE A 43 -4.80 -15.93 23.82
N ALA A 44 -3.99 -14.90 24.04
CA ALA A 44 -2.98 -14.87 25.11
C ALA A 44 -3.59 -14.83 26.52
N VAL A 45 -4.63 -14.01 26.73
CA VAL A 45 -5.23 -13.74 28.05
C VAL A 45 -5.90 -14.99 28.66
N PRO A 46 -6.76 -15.73 27.94
CA PRO A 46 -7.37 -16.95 28.48
C PRO A 46 -6.35 -18.10 28.65
N SER A 47 -5.31 -18.13 27.81
CA SER A 47 -4.29 -19.19 27.81
C SER A 47 -3.19 -19.00 28.86
N GLY A 48 -3.22 -17.89 29.61
CA GLY A 48 -2.17 -17.52 30.57
C GLY A 48 -0.77 -17.40 29.96
N MET A 49 -0.67 -17.13 28.64
CA MET A 49 0.58 -17.12 27.85
C MET A 49 1.44 -18.40 27.95
N LYS A 50 0.90 -19.51 28.45
CA LYS A 50 1.65 -20.73 28.76
C LYS A 50 1.15 -21.99 28.04
N GLY A 51 -0.01 -21.93 27.37
CA GLY A 51 -0.57 -23.07 26.64
C GLY A 51 0.04 -23.23 25.24
N GLU A 52 0.26 -24.48 24.82
CA GLU A 52 0.68 -24.86 23.45
C GLU A 52 -0.22 -24.26 22.35
N ALA A 53 -1.45 -23.86 22.69
CA ALA A 53 -2.38 -23.16 21.81
C ALA A 53 -1.87 -21.77 21.36
N PHE A 54 -1.13 -21.03 22.19
CA PHE A 54 -0.63 -19.70 21.82
C PHE A 54 0.51 -19.78 20.80
N TRP A 55 1.42 -20.74 20.99
CA TRP A 55 2.57 -20.98 20.10
C TRP A 55 2.21 -21.81 18.86
N ASN A 56 0.94 -22.16 18.68
CA ASN A 56 0.50 -22.87 17.51
C ASN A 56 0.62 -21.98 16.26
N PHE A 57 1.17 -22.51 15.18
CA PHE A 57 1.27 -21.83 13.89
C PHE A 57 -0.08 -21.26 13.43
N TRP A 58 -1.19 -21.92 13.76
CA TRP A 58 -2.54 -21.45 13.46
C TRP A 58 -2.85 -20.06 14.03
N THR A 59 -2.33 -19.74 15.23
CA THR A 59 -2.48 -18.43 15.88
C THR A 59 -1.85 -17.30 15.06
N PHE A 60 -0.76 -17.60 14.34
CA PHE A 60 -0.03 -16.62 13.52
C PHE A 60 -0.37 -16.71 12.03
N SER A 61 -1.07 -17.76 11.59
CA SER A 61 -1.38 -18.00 10.18
C SER A 61 -2.13 -16.83 9.54
N THR A 62 -3.11 -16.25 10.24
CA THR A 62 -3.84 -15.05 9.79
C THR A 62 -2.91 -13.87 9.55
N ALA A 63 -2.03 -13.58 10.53
CA ALA A 63 -1.02 -12.52 10.40
C ALA A 63 -0.08 -12.80 9.24
N PHE A 64 0.37 -14.05 9.08
CA PHE A 64 1.31 -14.45 8.05
C PHE A 64 0.75 -14.23 6.63
N TYR A 65 -0.44 -14.77 6.33
CA TYR A 65 -1.02 -14.62 5.00
C TYR A 65 -1.41 -13.17 4.67
N TRP A 66 -1.97 -12.44 5.64
CA TRP A 66 -2.23 -11.00 5.45
C TRP A 66 -0.94 -10.19 5.33
N GLY A 67 0.12 -10.61 6.03
CA GLY A 67 1.45 -10.02 5.96
C GLY A 67 2.04 -10.10 4.55
N ILE A 68 1.84 -11.22 3.85
CA ILE A 68 2.23 -11.35 2.43
C ILE A 68 1.50 -10.30 1.58
N GLY A 69 0.18 -10.17 1.74
CA GLY A 69 -0.61 -9.16 1.02
C GLY A 69 -0.17 -7.72 1.33
N LEU A 70 0.18 -7.46 2.59
CA LEU A 70 0.71 -6.17 3.05
C LEU A 70 2.08 -5.87 2.42
N VAL A 71 2.98 -6.86 2.37
CA VAL A 71 4.29 -6.73 1.70
C VAL A 71 4.11 -6.43 0.21
N VAL A 72 3.24 -7.18 -0.48
CA VAL A 72 2.94 -6.94 -1.90
C VAL A 72 2.38 -5.53 -2.12
N HIS A 73 1.45 -5.07 -1.27
CA HIS A 73 0.92 -3.70 -1.33
C HIS A 73 2.03 -2.67 -1.10
N GLY A 74 2.87 -2.87 -0.07
CA GLY A 74 3.99 -2.00 0.26
C GLY A 74 4.98 -1.91 -0.90
N VAL A 75 5.37 -3.04 -1.47
CA VAL A 75 6.18 -3.10 -2.69
C VAL A 75 5.51 -2.33 -3.82
N SER A 76 4.21 -2.53 -4.10
CA SER A 76 3.53 -1.78 -5.15
C SER A 76 3.49 -0.26 -4.92
N VAL A 77 3.52 0.20 -3.67
CA VAL A 77 3.47 1.62 -3.31
C VAL A 77 4.86 2.26 -3.29
N PHE A 78 5.87 1.56 -2.76
CA PHE A 78 7.21 2.11 -2.51
C PHE A 78 8.30 1.66 -3.49
N MET A 79 8.17 0.48 -4.11
CA MET A 79 9.17 -0.06 -5.06
C MET A 79 9.47 0.88 -6.24
N PRO A 80 8.49 1.59 -6.83
CA PRO A 80 8.78 2.57 -7.87
C PRO A 80 9.80 3.64 -7.48
N ARG A 81 9.80 4.02 -6.20
CA ARG A 81 10.65 5.10 -5.67
C ARG A 81 12.07 4.63 -5.38
N VAL A 82 12.22 3.40 -4.86
CA VAL A 82 13.50 2.90 -4.37
C VAL A 82 14.30 2.19 -5.47
N PHE A 83 13.63 1.53 -6.42
CA PHE A 83 14.29 0.61 -7.34
C PHE A 83 14.23 1.01 -8.82
N LEU A 84 13.17 1.69 -9.26
CA LEU A 84 12.87 1.84 -10.70
C LEU A 84 13.25 3.21 -11.31
N GLY A 85 13.59 4.20 -10.47
CA GLY A 85 14.14 5.49 -10.92
C GLY A 85 13.20 6.35 -11.78
N LYS A 86 13.74 7.48 -12.29
CA LYS A 86 13.00 8.47 -13.11
C LYS A 86 12.42 7.89 -14.40
N GLU A 87 13.11 6.95 -15.05
CA GLU A 87 12.66 6.36 -16.32
C GLU A 87 11.35 5.57 -16.20
N TRP A 88 11.18 4.83 -15.11
CA TRP A 88 9.91 4.16 -14.85
C TRP A 88 8.79 5.17 -14.60
N GLU A 89 9.10 6.25 -13.90
CA GLU A 89 8.15 7.31 -13.62
C GLU A 89 7.65 7.97 -14.91
N GLU A 90 8.56 8.29 -15.83
CA GLU A 90 8.22 8.81 -17.15
C GLU A 90 7.41 7.83 -18.00
N ARG A 91 7.71 6.53 -17.96
CA ARG A 91 6.93 5.51 -18.66
C ARG A 91 5.50 5.43 -18.13
N GLN A 92 5.31 5.47 -16.81
CA GLN A 92 3.96 5.47 -16.23
C GLN A 92 3.18 6.73 -16.58
N ILE A 93 3.84 7.90 -16.57
CA ILE A 93 3.23 9.15 -16.99
C ILE A 93 2.74 9.05 -18.44
N ARG A 94 3.59 8.56 -19.36
CA ARG A 94 3.21 8.33 -20.75
C ARG A 94 1.98 7.41 -20.84
N LYS A 95 1.99 6.30 -20.10
CA LYS A 95 0.88 5.34 -20.05
C LYS A 95 -0.43 5.95 -19.56
N TYR A 96 -0.39 6.78 -18.50
CA TYR A 96 -1.59 7.47 -18.01
C TYR A 96 -2.13 8.50 -19.01
N MET A 97 -1.25 9.25 -19.66
CA MET A 97 -1.63 10.25 -20.68
C MET A 97 -2.23 9.60 -21.93
N GLU A 98 -1.80 8.39 -22.26
CA GLU A 98 -2.32 7.61 -23.38
C GLU A 98 -3.70 7.03 -23.04
N LYS A 99 -3.86 6.49 -21.83
CA LYS A 99 -5.14 5.97 -21.32
C LYS A 99 -6.23 7.03 -21.17
N ASP A 100 -5.89 8.20 -20.67
CA ASP A 100 -6.81 9.36 -20.56
C ASP A 100 -7.20 9.89 -21.95
N ARG A 101 -6.32 9.71 -22.95
CA ARG A 101 -6.64 10.02 -24.34
C ARG A 101 -7.65 9.01 -24.86
N GLU A 102 -7.40 7.71 -24.73
CA GLU A 102 -8.32 6.63 -25.13
C GLU A 102 -9.72 6.78 -24.51
N GLU A 103 -9.81 6.98 -23.19
CA GLU A 103 -11.09 7.18 -22.48
C GLU A 103 -11.85 8.45 -22.90
N ARG A 104 -11.22 9.42 -23.58
CA ARG A 104 -11.88 10.60 -24.14
C ARG A 104 -12.43 10.43 -25.55
N TRP A 105 -12.01 9.38 -26.26
CA TRP A 105 -12.44 9.10 -27.63
C TRP A 105 -13.46 7.96 -27.72
N GLU A 106 -13.77 7.31 -26.59
CA GLU A 106 -14.93 6.42 -26.38
C GLU A 106 -16.09 7.16 -25.69
#